data_AF-A0A1A7WZN5-F1
#
_entry.id   AF-A0A1A7WZN5-F1
#
_cell.length_a   1.000
_cell.length_b   1.000
_cell.length_c   1.000
_cell.angle_alpha   90.00
_cell.angle_beta   90.00
_cell.angle_gamma   90.00
#
_symmetry.space_group_name_H-M   'P 1'
#
loop_
_entity.id
_entity.type
_entity.pdbx_description
1 polymer ?
#
loop_
_entity_poly.entity_id
_entity_poly.type
_entity_poly.pdbx_seq_one_letter_code
_entity_poly.pdbx_strand_id
1 'polypeptide(L)'
;RMDTKEVVHLAVQMEKLAADRSFGDILILLGDLDKSHITAEQLETTDLVKVLYGVLKTCSDTNVRKVVKSLLSRWKRQYSRESTAGKRSEENKDSAGSSAQADGDGGECAPEQQAGRPLQSTSASSDSVRTKCVHLLLAALHPEPPDKNKQLEQLAEDIEKHIHVLHKASRLKYKTCVRSKVANLRNPKSPHLRQGLLSGSLLPEDFAHMSVEEMASPELQQLREEFSSQSVSERQLPQGVEGTPTQKIHCRRCGGSDCRVTQVSRGALFLPAWVRQAGPDQDAMTFVTCSGCGQQWYHSGWVCL
;
A
#
# COMPACT_ATOMS: atom_id res chain seq x y z
N ARG A 1 2.68 10.04 38.48
CA ARG A 1 3.44 9.72 37.26
C ARG A 1 3.38 8.21 37.13
N MET A 2 2.74 7.68 36.09
CA MET A 2 2.63 6.22 35.92
C MET A 2 3.99 5.65 35.55
N ASP A 3 4.33 4.49 36.13
CA ASP A 3 5.52 3.74 35.75
C ASP A 3 5.29 3.05 34.40
N THR A 4 6.38 2.84 33.64
CA THR A 4 6.31 2.20 32.32
C THR A 4 5.71 0.79 32.41
N LYS A 5 5.94 0.09 33.52
CA LYS A 5 5.33 -1.23 33.80
C LYS A 5 3.81 -1.16 33.93
N GLU A 6 3.29 -0.10 34.53
CA GLU A 6 1.85 0.13 34.69
C GLU A 6 1.21 0.44 33.33
N VAL A 7 1.90 1.22 32.48
CA VAL A 7 1.44 1.52 31.12
C VAL A 7 1.39 0.26 30.24
N VAL A 8 2.39 -0.61 30.34
CA VAL A 8 2.39 -1.91 29.64
C VAL A 8 1.24 -2.80 30.14
N HIS A 9 1.04 -2.87 31.46
CA HIS A 9 -0.06 -3.64 32.04
C HIS A 9 -1.43 -3.13 31.57
N LEU A 10 -1.63 -1.81 31.50
CA LEU A 10 -2.84 -1.20 30.95
C LEU A 10 -3.04 -1.55 29.47
N ALA A 11 -1.99 -1.50 28.65
CA ALA A 11 -2.08 -1.87 27.24
C ALA A 11 -2.54 -3.33 27.06
N VAL A 12 -1.97 -4.26 27.83
CA VAL A 12 -2.35 -5.69 27.81
C VAL A 12 -3.79 -5.90 28.29
N GLN A 13 -4.20 -5.19 29.35
CA GLN A 13 -5.58 -5.26 29.85
C GLN A 13 -6.58 -4.73 28.82
N MET A 14 -6.27 -3.62 28.15
CA MET A 14 -7.12 -3.06 27.11
C MET A 14 -7.25 -3.98 25.90
N GLU A 15 -6.17 -4.65 25.50
CA GLU A 15 -6.20 -5.63 24.41
C GLU A 15 -7.08 -6.84 24.76
N LYS A 16 -6.94 -7.36 25.98
CA LYS A 16 -7.79 -8.46 26.49
C LYS A 16 -9.26 -8.05 26.53
N LEU A 17 -9.59 -6.89 27.09
CA LEU A 17 -10.97 -6.40 27.15
C LEU A 17 -11.56 -6.10 25.77
N ALA A 18 -10.72 -5.69 24.81
CA ALA A 18 -11.13 -5.50 23.42
C ALA A 18 -11.48 -6.84 22.74
N ALA A 19 -10.78 -7.92 23.08
CA ALA A 19 -11.12 -9.28 22.65
C ALA A 19 -12.42 -9.78 23.31
N ASP A 20 -12.60 -9.51 24.60
CA ASP A 20 -13.77 -9.90 25.40
C ASP A 20 -15.02 -9.02 25.13
N ARG A 21 -14.89 -7.98 24.29
CA ARG A 21 -15.94 -6.99 23.98
C ARG A 21 -16.51 -6.26 25.21
N SER A 22 -15.74 -6.16 26.30
CA SER A 22 -16.16 -5.40 27.48
C SER A 22 -15.82 -3.92 27.32
N PHE A 23 -16.67 -3.20 26.60
CA PHE A 23 -16.46 -1.79 26.26
C PHE A 23 -16.60 -0.84 27.46
N GLY A 24 -17.35 -1.23 28.50
CA GLY A 24 -17.50 -0.46 29.74
C GLY A 24 -16.19 -0.38 30.53
N ASP A 25 -15.49 -1.50 30.67
CA ASP A 25 -14.22 -1.55 31.39
C ASP A 25 -13.11 -0.82 30.61
N ILE A 26 -13.14 -0.89 29.27
CA ILE A 26 -12.23 -0.11 28.41
C ILE A 26 -12.41 1.40 28.64
N LEU A 27 -13.65 1.89 28.84
CA LEU A 27 -13.88 3.30 29.15
C LEU A 27 -13.27 3.73 30.49
N ILE A 28 -13.32 2.87 31.50
CA ILE A 28 -12.71 3.13 32.80
C ILE A 28 -11.19 3.24 32.66
N LEU A 29 -10.57 2.25 31.99
CA LEU A 29 -9.12 2.26 31.73
C LEU A 29 -8.68 3.46 30.91
N LEU A 30 -9.46 3.86 29.89
CA LEU A 30 -9.21 5.08 29.11
C LEU A 30 -9.31 6.35 29.97
N GLY A 31 -10.25 6.39 30.92
CA GLY A 31 -10.39 7.51 31.85
C GLY A 31 -9.22 7.62 32.83
N ASP A 32 -8.69 6.50 33.29
CA ASP A 32 -7.50 6.47 34.16
C ASP A 32 -6.23 6.85 33.38
N LEU A 33 -6.15 6.39 32.12
CA LEU A 33 -5.10 6.77 31.19
C LEU A 33 -5.13 8.28 30.86
N ASP A 34 -6.34 8.85 30.74
CA ASP A 34 -6.56 10.28 30.49
C ASP A 34 -6.09 11.17 31.65
N LYS A 35 -6.30 10.71 32.89
CA LYS A 35 -5.85 11.40 34.11
C LYS A 35 -4.35 11.25 34.36
N SER A 36 -3.72 10.26 33.73
CA SER A 36 -2.29 10.00 33.89
C SER A 36 -1.45 10.84 32.92
N HIS A 37 -0.35 11.42 33.41
CA HIS A 37 0.65 12.06 32.55
C HIS A 37 1.59 11.00 31.97
N ILE A 38 1.44 10.69 30.69
CA ILE A 38 2.32 9.80 29.92
C ILE A 38 3.43 10.63 29.26
N THR A 39 4.67 10.15 29.22
CA THR A 39 5.78 10.81 28.52
C THR A 39 5.94 10.30 27.08
N ALA A 40 6.64 11.05 26.22
CA ALA A 40 6.89 10.66 24.82
C ALA A 40 7.61 9.30 24.74
N GLU A 41 8.64 9.12 25.58
CA GLU A 41 9.42 7.89 25.69
C GLU A 41 8.54 6.68 26.07
N GLN A 42 7.53 6.88 26.93
CA GLN A 42 6.60 5.82 27.31
C GLN A 42 5.67 5.44 26.16
N LEU A 43 5.25 6.39 25.31
CA LEU A 43 4.43 6.09 24.13
C LEU A 43 5.18 5.40 23.00
N GLU A 44 6.49 5.64 22.89
CA GLU A 44 7.35 4.96 21.91
C GLU A 44 7.76 3.56 22.36
N THR A 45 8.03 3.38 23.66
CA THR A 45 8.45 2.10 24.23
C THR A 45 7.29 1.15 24.50
N THR A 46 6.07 1.67 24.67
CA THR A 46 4.88 0.85 24.91
C THR A 46 4.01 0.75 23.66
N ASP A 47 3.52 -0.44 23.36
CA ASP A 47 2.59 -0.69 22.25
C ASP A 47 1.19 -0.09 22.47
N LEU A 48 1.03 0.82 23.44
CA LEU A 48 -0.23 1.45 23.82
C LEU A 48 -0.92 2.14 22.64
N VAL A 49 -0.16 2.85 21.80
CA VAL A 49 -0.72 3.51 20.60
C VAL A 49 -1.30 2.46 19.63
N LYS A 50 -0.60 1.35 19.42
CA LYS A 50 -1.08 0.26 18.55
C LYS A 50 -2.34 -0.38 19.12
N VAL A 51 -2.38 -0.64 20.44
CA VAL A 51 -3.56 -1.18 21.12
C VAL A 51 -4.75 -0.23 20.96
N LEU A 52 -4.57 1.08 21.13
CA LEU A 52 -5.64 2.07 20.96
C LEU A 52 -6.18 2.12 19.52
N TYR A 53 -5.33 2.02 18.50
CA TYR A 53 -5.79 1.89 17.12
C TYR A 53 -6.48 0.54 16.86
N GLY A 54 -6.03 -0.53 17.53
CA GLY A 54 -6.71 -1.84 17.54
C GLY A 54 -8.13 -1.72 18.11
N VAL A 55 -8.27 -1.11 19.28
CA VAL A 55 -9.56 -0.80 19.93
C VAL A 55 -10.45 0.04 19.01
N LEU A 56 -9.89 1.05 18.33
CA LEU A 56 -10.66 1.86 17.37
C LEU A 56 -11.23 1.03 16.20
N LYS A 57 -10.51 -0.02 15.79
CA LYS A 57 -10.89 -0.92 14.69
C LYS A 57 -11.88 -2.00 15.14
N THR A 58 -11.77 -2.51 16.36
CA THR A 58 -12.58 -3.62 16.87
C THR A 58 -13.85 -3.16 17.62
N CYS A 59 -13.87 -1.93 18.15
CA CYS A 59 -15.01 -1.44 18.93
C CYS A 59 -16.17 -0.94 18.05
N SER A 60 -17.39 -1.39 18.37
CA SER A 60 -18.66 -0.91 17.81
C SER A 60 -19.25 0.27 18.60
N ASP A 61 -18.79 0.53 19.82
CA ASP A 61 -19.29 1.62 20.67
C ASP A 61 -18.80 2.99 20.16
N THR A 62 -19.71 3.95 19.98
CA THR A 62 -19.38 5.31 19.54
C THR A 62 -18.68 6.14 20.62
N ASN A 63 -18.92 5.86 21.90
CA ASN A 63 -18.37 6.60 23.03
C ASN A 63 -16.89 6.25 23.25
N VAL A 64 -16.56 4.96 23.28
CA VAL A 64 -15.16 4.47 23.34
C VAL A 64 -14.33 5.08 22.22
N ARG A 65 -14.85 5.03 20.98
CA ARG A 65 -14.14 5.54 19.81
C ARG A 65 -13.91 7.05 19.86
N LYS A 66 -14.83 7.82 20.42
CA LYS A 66 -14.65 9.28 20.63
C LYS A 66 -13.53 9.56 21.62
N VAL A 67 -13.54 8.89 22.78
CA VAL A 67 -12.52 9.07 23.84
C VAL A 67 -11.13 8.65 23.35
N VAL A 68 -11.02 7.52 22.64
CA VAL A 68 -9.76 7.07 22.03
C VAL A 68 -9.23 8.10 21.02
N LYS A 69 -10.10 8.61 20.13
CA LYS A 69 -9.71 9.63 19.13
C LYS A 69 -9.26 10.95 19.78
N SER A 70 -9.95 11.41 20.83
CA SER A 70 -9.56 12.63 21.53
C SER A 70 -8.22 12.46 22.24
N LEU A 71 -7.98 11.29 22.85
CA LEU A 71 -6.73 10.97 23.53
C LEU A 71 -5.54 10.95 22.55
N LEU A 72 -5.67 10.21 21.45
CA LEU A 72 -4.66 10.15 20.38
C LEU A 72 -4.38 11.52 19.76
N SER A 73 -5.42 12.33 19.55
CA SER A 73 -5.27 13.69 19.00
C SER A 73 -4.51 14.61 19.95
N ARG A 74 -4.77 14.49 21.25
CA ARG A 74 -4.09 15.28 22.29
C ARG A 74 -2.62 14.91 22.40
N TRP A 75 -2.29 13.63 22.42
CA TRP A 75 -0.89 13.18 22.40
C TRP A 75 -0.16 13.60 21.14
N LYS A 76 -0.78 13.48 19.96
CA LYS A 76 -0.21 14.00 18.70
C LYS A 76 0.16 15.48 18.81
N ARG A 77 -0.73 16.32 19.35
CA ARG A 77 -0.47 17.75 19.55
C ARG A 77 0.64 18.02 20.58
N GLN A 78 0.70 17.22 21.64
CA GLN A 78 1.68 17.39 22.71
C GLN A 78 3.10 17.07 22.23
N TYR A 79 3.29 15.99 21.48
CA TYR A 79 4.62 15.56 21.05
C TYR A 79 5.06 16.11 19.68
N SER A 80 4.12 16.58 18.83
CA SER A 80 4.50 17.35 17.62
C SER A 80 5.16 18.70 17.95
N ARG A 81 4.96 19.26 19.16
CA ARG A 81 5.65 20.49 19.61
C ARG A 81 7.06 20.21 20.13
N GLU A 82 7.29 19.03 20.73
CA GLU A 82 8.60 18.60 21.23
C GLU A 82 9.60 18.37 20.09
N SER A 83 9.16 17.82 18.94
CA SER A 83 10.05 17.57 17.79
C SER A 83 10.53 18.84 17.08
N THR A 84 9.88 19.99 17.30
CA THR A 84 10.22 21.28 16.69
C THR A 84 11.08 22.18 17.59
N ALA A 85 11.29 21.82 18.86
CA ALA A 85 12.09 22.60 19.81
C ALA A 85 13.60 22.30 19.76
N GLY A 86 14.03 21.21 19.12
CA GLY A 86 15.44 20.78 19.06
C GLY A 86 16.28 21.37 17.93
N LYS A 87 15.79 22.37 17.18
CA LYS A 87 16.52 22.89 16.00
C LYS A 87 16.17 24.34 15.68
N ARG A 88 16.67 25.28 16.49
CA ARG A 88 16.91 26.69 16.09
C ARG A 88 17.67 27.44 17.19
N SER A 89 18.98 27.53 16.99
CA SER A 89 19.84 28.56 17.55
C SER A 89 20.54 29.24 16.37
N GLU A 90 20.47 30.58 16.39
CA GLU A 90 21.31 31.56 15.71
C GLU A 90 20.97 32.04 14.27
N GLU A 91 20.72 33.36 14.24
CA GLU A 91 20.82 34.36 13.16
C GLU A 91 19.73 34.38 12.05
N ASN A 92 19.09 35.49 11.69
CA ASN A 92 19.11 36.88 12.13
C ASN A 92 17.79 37.56 11.65
N LYS A 93 17.41 38.67 12.29
CA LYS A 93 16.36 39.64 11.89
C LYS A 93 16.59 40.13 10.44
N ASP A 94 15.58 40.45 9.62
CA ASP A 94 14.70 41.61 9.80
C ASP A 94 13.31 41.48 9.14
N SER A 95 12.33 41.84 9.97
CA SER A 95 11.09 42.60 9.77
C SER A 95 10.72 43.15 8.37
N ALA A 96 9.50 42.84 7.90
CA ALA A 96 8.33 43.73 7.96
C ALA A 96 7.31 43.42 6.83
N GLY A 97 6.01 43.40 7.16
CA GLY A 97 4.96 43.67 6.17
C GLY A 97 3.70 42.80 6.18
N SER A 98 2.93 42.87 7.28
CA SER A 98 1.46 42.89 7.39
C SER A 98 0.51 41.97 6.57
N SER A 99 -0.41 41.39 7.37
CA SER A 99 -1.85 41.18 7.12
C SER A 99 -2.29 40.14 6.09
N ALA A 100 -3.40 39.43 6.23
CA ALA A 100 -4.31 39.06 7.32
C ALA A 100 -5.35 38.11 6.69
N GLN A 101 -5.78 37.08 7.43
CA GLN A 101 -7.11 36.43 7.34
C GLN A 101 -7.42 35.66 6.03
N ALA A 102 -8.10 34.52 6.01
CA ALA A 102 -8.90 33.82 7.00
C ALA A 102 -9.19 32.39 6.49
N ASP A 103 -9.38 31.47 7.46
CA ASP A 103 -10.35 30.37 7.52
C ASP A 103 -10.43 29.33 6.38
N GLY A 104 -10.43 28.02 6.63
CA GLY A 104 -10.90 27.33 7.81
C GLY A 104 -12.15 26.51 7.47
N ASP A 105 -12.00 25.21 7.64
CA ASP A 105 -13.05 24.23 7.99
C ASP A 105 -13.49 23.23 6.92
N GLY A 106 -13.13 21.98 7.21
CA GLY A 106 -13.61 20.77 6.56
C GLY A 106 -14.54 20.05 7.54
N GLY A 107 -15.84 20.12 7.26
CA GLY A 107 -16.86 19.34 7.94
C GLY A 107 -17.26 18.12 7.11
N GLU A 108 -17.06 16.93 7.68
CA GLU A 108 -17.52 15.65 7.13
C GLU A 108 -18.79 15.16 7.84
N CYS A 109 -19.62 14.48 7.06
CA CYS A 109 -21.04 14.17 7.24
C CYS A 109 -21.41 13.25 8.43
N ALA A 110 -22.65 13.41 8.90
CA ALA A 110 -23.44 12.40 9.59
C ALA A 110 -24.61 11.91 8.68
N PRO A 111 -25.20 10.73 8.94
CA PRO A 111 -26.03 9.99 7.98
C PRO A 111 -27.54 10.21 8.20
N GLU A 112 -28.35 10.10 7.13
CA GLU A 112 -29.81 10.02 7.27
C GLU A 112 -30.44 9.05 6.24
N GLN A 113 -31.51 8.38 6.69
CA GLN A 113 -32.19 7.26 6.06
C GLN A 113 -33.41 7.72 5.21
N GLN A 114 -33.66 6.93 4.17
CA GLN A 114 -34.79 6.82 3.22
C GLN A 114 -36.12 7.57 3.45
N ALA A 115 -36.67 8.19 2.38
CA ALA A 115 -38.01 7.91 1.80
C ALA A 115 -38.32 8.80 0.55
N GLY A 116 -38.95 8.22 -0.50
CA GLY A 116 -39.83 8.93 -1.45
C GLY A 116 -39.30 9.39 -2.83
N ARG A 117 -39.82 8.77 -3.91
CA ARG A 117 -39.65 8.98 -5.39
C ARG A 117 -40.36 10.27 -5.91
N PRO A 118 -40.25 10.81 -7.17
CA PRO A 118 -39.63 10.33 -8.43
C PRO A 118 -38.58 11.25 -9.11
N LEU A 119 -37.89 10.61 -10.08
CA LEU A 119 -37.02 11.14 -11.12
C LEU A 119 -37.44 12.51 -11.67
N GLN A 120 -36.50 13.48 -11.68
CA GLN A 120 -36.17 14.39 -12.80
C GLN A 120 -35.38 15.62 -12.27
N SER A 121 -34.07 15.48 -12.02
CA SER A 121 -33.10 16.60 -11.95
C SER A 121 -31.69 16.13 -11.57
N THR A 122 -31.01 15.42 -12.49
CA THR A 122 -29.60 15.00 -12.27
C THR A 122 -28.59 15.66 -13.22
N SER A 123 -29.03 16.41 -14.24
CA SER A 123 -28.13 16.99 -15.25
C SER A 123 -27.40 18.26 -14.77
N ALA A 124 -28.07 19.16 -14.06
CA ALA A 124 -27.44 20.42 -13.62
C ALA A 124 -26.29 20.21 -12.61
N SER A 125 -26.35 19.15 -11.79
CA SER A 125 -25.29 18.82 -10.81
C SER A 125 -24.11 18.05 -11.44
N SER A 126 -24.33 17.33 -12.54
CA SER A 126 -23.23 16.69 -13.27
C SER A 126 -22.43 17.73 -14.04
N ASP A 127 -23.11 18.67 -14.72
CA ASP A 127 -22.44 19.65 -15.57
C ASP A 127 -21.60 20.64 -14.75
N SER A 128 -22.06 21.06 -13.56
CA SER A 128 -21.26 21.92 -12.68
C SER A 128 -19.95 21.27 -12.21
N VAL A 129 -19.98 19.95 -11.95
CA VAL A 129 -18.77 19.19 -11.60
C VAL A 129 -17.84 19.08 -12.80
N ARG A 130 -18.38 18.85 -14.00
CA ARG A 130 -17.59 18.73 -15.23
C ARG A 130 -16.89 20.04 -15.57
N THR A 131 -17.59 21.18 -15.49
CA THR A 131 -16.97 22.51 -15.68
C THR A 131 -15.84 22.75 -14.67
N LYS A 132 -16.01 22.33 -13.40
CA LYS A 132 -14.94 22.44 -12.40
C LYS A 132 -13.76 21.52 -12.71
N CYS A 133 -14.01 20.32 -13.22
CA CYS A 133 -12.97 19.38 -13.67
C CYS A 133 -12.15 19.96 -14.84
N VAL A 134 -12.81 20.56 -15.84
CA VAL A 134 -12.13 21.27 -16.94
C VAL A 134 -11.25 22.39 -16.41
N HIS A 135 -11.76 23.21 -15.48
CA HIS A 135 -10.96 24.28 -14.87
C HIS A 135 -9.74 23.75 -14.09
N LEU A 136 -9.86 22.60 -13.42
CA LEU A 136 -8.71 21.98 -12.74
C LEU A 136 -7.67 21.45 -13.72
N LEU A 137 -8.11 20.89 -14.86
CA LEU A 137 -7.22 20.46 -15.94
C LEU A 137 -6.50 21.66 -16.56
N LEU A 138 -7.21 22.76 -16.81
CA LEU A 138 -6.62 24.00 -17.31
C LEU A 138 -5.54 24.56 -16.38
N ALA A 139 -5.85 24.64 -15.08
CA ALA A 139 -4.89 25.10 -14.08
C ALA A 139 -3.65 24.18 -13.98
N ALA A 140 -3.81 22.88 -14.29
CA ALA A 140 -2.69 21.95 -14.32
C ALA A 140 -1.83 22.09 -15.58
N LEU A 141 -2.43 22.42 -16.73
CA LEU A 141 -1.74 22.66 -17.98
C LEU A 141 -0.99 24.00 -17.98
N HIS A 142 -1.50 25.02 -17.29
CA HIS A 142 -0.91 26.36 -17.20
C HIS A 142 -0.98 26.93 -15.77
N PRO A 143 0.10 26.85 -14.98
CA PRO A 143 0.17 27.39 -13.61
C PRO A 143 0.25 28.92 -13.51
N GLU A 144 0.62 29.62 -14.59
CA GLU A 144 0.70 31.10 -14.69
C GLU A 144 -0.41 31.59 -15.62
N PRO A 145 -1.02 32.78 -15.46
CA PRO A 145 -1.86 33.41 -16.49
C PRO A 145 -1.25 34.73 -17.03
N PRO A 146 -1.71 35.32 -18.16
CA PRO A 146 -2.60 34.81 -19.20
C PRO A 146 -2.08 35.09 -20.64
N ASP A 147 -2.20 34.10 -21.52
CA ASP A 147 -2.72 34.37 -22.86
C ASP A 147 -3.90 33.44 -23.06
N LYS A 148 -5.01 33.97 -23.59
CA LYS A 148 -6.24 33.23 -23.88
C LYS A 148 -5.99 32.24 -25.01
N ASN A 149 -5.22 31.21 -24.72
CA ASN A 149 -4.97 30.10 -25.62
C ASN A 149 -6.27 29.29 -25.64
N LYS A 150 -7.20 29.68 -26.51
CA LYS A 150 -8.44 28.93 -26.78
C LYS A 150 -8.15 27.46 -27.09
N GLN A 151 -6.95 27.17 -27.61
CA GLN A 151 -6.45 25.81 -27.84
C GLN A 151 -6.22 25.03 -26.54
N LEU A 152 -5.73 25.66 -25.47
CA LEU A 152 -5.57 25.04 -24.15
C LEU A 152 -6.93 24.78 -23.49
N GLU A 153 -7.86 25.72 -23.61
CA GLU A 153 -9.26 25.57 -23.18
C GLU A 153 -9.93 24.39 -23.88
N GLN A 154 -9.85 24.33 -25.21
CA GLN A 154 -10.36 23.21 -26.01
C GLN A 154 -9.70 21.89 -25.63
N LEU A 155 -8.38 21.88 -25.43
CA LEU A 155 -7.63 20.70 -25.04
C LEU A 155 -8.09 20.13 -23.69
N ALA A 156 -8.30 20.98 -22.69
CA ALA A 156 -8.79 20.54 -21.38
C ALA A 156 -10.24 20.03 -21.45
N GLU A 157 -11.09 20.67 -22.26
CA GLU A 157 -12.44 20.18 -22.53
C GLU A 157 -12.41 18.81 -23.21
N ASP A 158 -11.53 18.63 -24.18
CA ASP A 158 -11.43 17.38 -24.93
C ASP A 158 -10.91 16.25 -24.04
N ILE A 159 -9.89 16.50 -23.20
CA ILE A 159 -9.45 15.53 -22.18
C ILE A 159 -10.61 15.16 -21.25
N GLU A 160 -11.39 16.13 -20.77
CA GLU A 160 -12.54 15.87 -19.90
C GLU A 160 -13.60 15.02 -20.61
N LYS A 161 -13.92 15.32 -21.87
CA LYS A 161 -14.90 14.58 -22.66
C LYS A 161 -14.48 13.12 -22.80
N HIS A 162 -13.22 12.84 -23.14
CA HIS A 162 -12.71 11.46 -23.26
C HIS A 162 -12.75 10.72 -21.92
N ILE A 163 -12.32 11.35 -20.82
CA ILE A 163 -12.42 10.76 -19.47
C ILE A 163 -13.88 10.51 -19.07
N HIS A 164 -14.78 11.44 -19.38
CA HIS A 164 -16.21 11.28 -19.12
C HIS A 164 -16.78 10.11 -19.92
N VAL A 165 -16.39 9.96 -21.19
CA VAL A 165 -16.81 8.83 -22.04
C VAL A 165 -16.38 7.49 -21.47
N LEU A 166 -15.17 7.39 -20.93
CA LEU A 166 -14.65 6.17 -20.31
C LEU A 166 -15.33 5.82 -18.98
N HIS A 167 -15.83 6.82 -18.26
CA HIS A 167 -16.35 6.63 -16.90
C HIS A 167 -17.81 7.09 -16.71
N LYS A 168 -18.62 7.10 -17.79
CA LYS A 168 -20.04 7.47 -17.75
C LYS A 168 -20.84 6.74 -16.67
N ALA A 169 -20.53 5.46 -16.45
CA ALA A 169 -21.23 4.60 -15.50
C ALA A 169 -20.88 4.87 -14.02
N SER A 170 -19.76 5.55 -13.71
CA SER A 170 -19.31 5.74 -12.33
C SER A 170 -18.69 7.10 -12.08
N ARG A 171 -19.44 7.96 -11.37
CA ARG A 171 -19.00 9.29 -10.93
C ARG A 171 -17.76 9.25 -10.03
N LEU A 172 -17.60 8.20 -9.24
CA LEU A 172 -16.44 8.05 -8.35
C LEU A 172 -15.17 7.73 -9.14
N LYS A 173 -15.22 6.77 -10.06
CA LYS A 173 -14.09 6.45 -10.96
C LYS A 173 -13.70 7.65 -11.82
N TYR A 174 -14.69 8.38 -12.33
CA TYR A 174 -14.47 9.64 -13.05
C TYR A 174 -13.69 10.66 -12.20
N LYS A 175 -14.17 10.99 -10.98
CA LYS A 175 -13.49 11.96 -10.10
C LYS A 175 -12.08 11.51 -9.73
N THR A 176 -11.89 10.23 -9.44
CA THR A 176 -10.56 9.68 -9.12
C THR A 176 -9.61 9.76 -10.31
N CYS A 177 -10.08 9.43 -11.51
CA CYS A 177 -9.30 9.55 -12.75
C CYS A 177 -8.90 11.00 -12.99
N VAL A 178 -9.84 11.96 -12.98
CA VAL A 178 -9.54 13.39 -13.17
C VAL A 178 -8.51 13.90 -12.15
N ARG A 179 -8.65 13.56 -10.87
CA ARG A 179 -7.68 13.95 -9.83
C ARG A 179 -6.29 13.37 -10.11
N SER A 180 -6.22 12.10 -10.54
CA SER A 180 -4.96 11.45 -10.90
C SER A 180 -4.30 12.14 -12.10
N LYS A 181 -5.06 12.44 -13.15
CA LYS A 181 -4.56 13.17 -14.34
C LYS A 181 -4.05 14.56 -13.96
N VAL A 182 -4.81 15.32 -13.17
CA VAL A 182 -4.42 16.64 -12.67
C VAL A 182 -3.14 16.57 -11.82
N ALA A 183 -3.02 15.56 -10.95
CA ALA A 183 -1.82 15.39 -10.12
C ALA A 183 -0.57 15.08 -10.96
N ASN A 184 -0.69 14.23 -11.98
CA ASN A 184 0.40 13.90 -12.90
C ASN A 184 0.79 15.11 -13.77
N LEU A 185 -0.18 15.91 -14.23
CA LEU A 185 0.12 17.15 -14.96
C LEU A 185 0.81 18.21 -14.09
N ARG A 186 0.45 18.30 -12.80
CA ARG A 186 1.08 19.23 -11.85
C ARG A 186 2.46 18.79 -11.37
N ASN A 187 2.83 17.53 -11.58
CA ASN A 187 4.09 17.00 -11.05
C ASN A 187 5.28 17.57 -11.85
N PRO A 188 6.24 18.26 -11.20
CA PRO A 188 7.38 18.85 -11.87
C PRO A 188 8.34 17.81 -12.48
N LYS A 189 8.26 16.55 -12.05
CA LYS A 189 9.07 15.44 -12.58
C LYS A 189 8.49 14.83 -13.87
N SER A 190 7.27 15.19 -14.26
CA SER A 190 6.62 14.73 -15.50
C SER A 190 6.24 15.89 -16.43
N PRO A 191 7.19 16.75 -16.84
CA PRO A 191 6.91 17.84 -17.78
C PRO A 191 6.58 17.31 -19.18
N HIS A 192 7.03 16.10 -19.52
CA HIS A 192 6.82 15.45 -20.81
C HIS A 192 5.33 15.30 -21.16
N LEU A 193 4.45 15.09 -20.17
CA LEU A 193 3.00 15.00 -20.39
C LEU A 193 2.43 16.33 -20.86
N ARG A 194 2.79 17.42 -20.17
CA ARG A 194 2.33 18.77 -20.53
C ARG A 194 2.89 19.19 -21.88
N GLN A 195 4.19 18.97 -22.10
CA GLN A 195 4.84 19.33 -23.35
C GLN A 195 4.27 18.50 -24.52
N GLY A 196 4.02 17.20 -24.33
CA GLY A 196 3.48 16.32 -25.37
C GLY A 196 2.02 16.66 -25.74
N LEU A 197 1.21 17.07 -24.76
CA LEU A 197 -0.14 17.56 -25.01
C LEU A 197 -0.14 18.92 -25.73
N LEU A 198 0.80 19.80 -25.39
CA LEU A 198 0.96 21.12 -26.03
C LEU A 198 1.52 21.03 -27.45
N SER A 199 2.46 20.12 -27.68
CA SER A 199 3.06 19.89 -29.00
C SER A 199 2.17 19.04 -29.92
N GLY A 200 1.11 18.44 -29.38
CA GLY A 200 0.24 17.52 -30.10
C GLY A 200 0.85 16.14 -30.35
N SER A 201 2.01 15.82 -29.74
CA SER A 201 2.60 14.49 -29.84
C SER A 201 1.84 13.44 -29.02
N LEU A 202 1.08 13.88 -28.02
CA LEU A 202 0.18 13.05 -27.24
C LEU A 202 -1.26 13.50 -27.48
N LEU A 203 -2.12 12.58 -27.93
CA LEU A 203 -3.52 12.89 -28.18
C LEU A 203 -4.31 12.93 -26.85
N PRO A 204 -5.37 13.77 -26.78
CA PRO A 204 -6.24 13.84 -25.59
C PRO A 204 -6.91 12.51 -25.25
N GLU A 205 -7.23 11.71 -26.28
CA GLU A 205 -7.81 10.38 -26.16
C GLU A 205 -6.81 9.42 -25.51
N ASP A 206 -5.62 9.28 -26.09
CA ASP A 206 -4.55 8.43 -25.54
C ASP A 206 -4.26 8.82 -24.09
N PHE A 207 -4.12 10.12 -23.80
CA PHE A 207 -3.89 10.61 -22.44
C PHE A 207 -5.02 10.24 -21.49
N ALA A 208 -6.28 10.21 -21.91
CA ALA A 208 -7.40 9.78 -21.07
C ALA A 208 -7.32 8.27 -20.75
N HIS A 209 -6.83 7.46 -21.69
CA HIS A 209 -6.67 6.02 -21.54
C HIS A 209 -5.42 5.59 -20.75
N MET A 210 -4.34 6.37 -20.78
CA MET A 210 -3.08 6.02 -20.12
C MET A 210 -3.26 5.68 -18.64
N SER A 211 -2.55 4.65 -18.17
CA SER A 211 -2.52 4.28 -16.75
C SER A 211 -1.68 5.24 -15.91
N VAL A 212 -1.73 5.11 -14.58
CA VAL A 212 -0.92 5.96 -13.67
C VAL A 212 0.56 5.60 -13.77
N GLU A 213 0.83 4.36 -14.13
CA GLU A 213 2.13 3.78 -14.36
C GLU A 213 2.76 4.37 -15.63
N GLU A 214 2.02 4.36 -16.74
CA GLU A 214 2.44 4.88 -18.06
C GLU A 214 2.57 6.41 -18.10
N MET A 215 1.94 7.14 -17.18
CA MET A 215 2.10 8.60 -17.08
C MET A 215 3.37 9.02 -16.34
N ALA A 216 4.08 8.09 -15.68
CA ALA A 216 5.30 8.42 -14.95
C ALA A 216 6.43 8.82 -15.92
N SER A 217 7.49 9.47 -15.40
CA SER A 217 8.69 9.72 -16.22
C SER A 217 9.30 8.41 -16.70
N PRO A 218 9.95 8.38 -17.87
CA PRO A 218 10.52 7.15 -18.45
C PRO A 218 11.50 6.48 -17.49
N GLU A 219 12.33 7.26 -16.78
CA GLU A 219 13.25 6.75 -15.76
C GLU A 219 12.51 6.04 -14.61
N LEU A 220 11.37 6.59 -14.18
CA LEU A 220 10.61 6.04 -13.07
C LEU A 220 9.78 4.83 -13.51
N GLN A 221 9.36 4.78 -14.78
CA GLN A 221 8.74 3.59 -15.38
C GLN A 221 9.73 2.43 -15.41
N GLN A 222 10.92 2.65 -15.97
CA GLN A 222 11.99 1.64 -16.02
C GLN A 222 12.33 1.13 -14.63
N LEU A 223 12.51 2.05 -13.67
CA LEU A 223 12.81 1.67 -12.29
C LEU A 223 11.69 0.82 -11.66
N ARG A 224 10.41 1.14 -11.92
CA ARG A 224 9.28 0.32 -11.45
C ARG A 224 9.26 -1.05 -12.09
N GLU A 225 9.52 -1.15 -13.40
CA GLU A 225 9.58 -2.42 -14.12
C GLU A 225 10.73 -3.30 -13.61
N GLU A 226 11.90 -2.71 -13.36
CA GLU A 226 13.05 -3.40 -12.78
C GLU A 226 12.74 -3.93 -11.37
N PHE A 227 12.22 -3.09 -10.47
CA PHE A 227 11.86 -3.55 -9.13
C PHE A 227 10.73 -4.58 -9.16
N SER A 228 9.76 -4.43 -10.06
CA SER A 228 8.65 -5.38 -10.19
C SER A 228 9.16 -6.74 -10.69
N SER A 229 9.98 -6.75 -11.74
CA SER A 229 10.58 -7.97 -12.30
C SER A 229 11.52 -8.67 -11.30
N GLN A 230 12.34 -7.91 -10.59
CA GLN A 230 13.19 -8.45 -9.52
C GLN A 230 12.35 -9.04 -8.39
N SER A 231 11.33 -8.32 -7.91
CA SER A 231 10.44 -8.81 -6.84
C SER A 231 9.70 -10.08 -7.24
N VAL A 232 9.30 -10.20 -8.51
CA VAL A 232 8.69 -11.41 -9.05
C VAL A 232 9.73 -12.54 -9.09
N SER A 233 10.93 -12.27 -9.60
CA SER A 233 12.01 -13.26 -9.70
C SER A 233 12.45 -13.79 -8.35
N GLU A 234 12.62 -12.94 -7.34
CA GLU A 234 13.03 -13.34 -5.98
C GLU A 234 12.00 -14.25 -5.30
N ARG A 235 10.72 -14.07 -5.61
CA ARG A 235 9.63 -14.86 -5.03
C ARG A 235 9.30 -16.11 -5.83
N GLN A 236 9.90 -16.31 -7.00
CA GLN A 236 9.72 -17.54 -7.76
C GLN A 236 10.38 -18.70 -7.00
N LEU A 237 9.64 -19.78 -6.83
CA LEU A 237 10.22 -21.04 -6.38
C LEU A 237 11.27 -21.49 -7.41
N PRO A 238 12.39 -22.09 -6.98
CA PRO A 238 13.34 -22.68 -7.90
C PRO A 238 12.63 -23.60 -8.90
N GLN A 239 12.72 -23.29 -10.19
CA GLN A 239 11.97 -24.01 -11.24
C GLN A 239 12.55 -25.41 -11.56
N GLY A 240 13.53 -25.88 -10.79
CA GLY A 240 14.22 -27.15 -11.02
C GLY A 240 13.96 -28.17 -9.93
N VAL A 241 13.73 -29.42 -10.34
CA VAL A 241 13.99 -30.57 -9.46
C VAL A 241 15.49 -30.57 -9.18
N GLU A 242 15.88 -30.29 -7.94
CA GLU A 242 17.28 -30.30 -7.50
C GLU A 242 17.91 -31.67 -7.79
N GLY A 243 19.08 -31.68 -8.46
CA GLY A 243 19.80 -32.92 -8.77
C GLY A 243 20.71 -32.83 -9.99
N THR A 244 21.68 -33.74 -10.09
CA THR A 244 22.62 -33.84 -11.20
C THR A 244 21.94 -34.50 -12.41
N PRO A 245 21.91 -33.85 -13.60
CA PRO A 245 21.35 -34.46 -14.78
C PRO A 245 22.20 -35.65 -15.24
N THR A 246 21.57 -36.75 -15.60
CA THR A 246 22.20 -37.96 -16.11
C THR A 246 21.41 -38.53 -17.27
N GLN A 247 22.12 -38.92 -18.32
CA GLN A 247 21.56 -39.65 -19.46
C GLN A 247 21.80 -41.16 -19.37
N LYS A 248 22.50 -41.62 -18.32
CA LYS A 248 22.84 -43.03 -18.13
C LYS A 248 21.64 -43.87 -17.69
N ILE A 249 20.61 -43.21 -17.16
CA ILE A 249 19.43 -43.87 -16.58
C ILE A 249 18.23 -43.55 -17.46
N HIS A 250 17.52 -44.59 -17.88
CA HIS A 250 16.32 -44.45 -18.70
C HIS A 250 15.08 -44.58 -17.83
N CYS A 251 14.11 -43.70 -18.04
CA CYS A 251 12.84 -43.77 -17.33
C CYS A 251 12.05 -45.00 -17.76
N ARG A 252 11.64 -45.83 -16.80
CA ARG A 252 10.81 -47.02 -17.08
C ARG A 252 9.42 -46.70 -17.60
N ARG A 253 8.93 -45.47 -17.39
CA ARG A 253 7.57 -45.05 -17.77
C ARG A 253 7.50 -44.46 -19.18
N CYS A 254 8.40 -43.53 -19.51
CA CYS A 254 8.39 -42.83 -20.80
C CYS A 254 9.56 -43.20 -21.72
N GLY A 255 10.52 -44.01 -21.27
CA GLY A 255 11.72 -44.37 -22.03
C GLY A 255 12.75 -43.25 -22.21
N GLY A 256 12.44 -42.02 -21.76
CA GLY A 256 13.34 -40.88 -21.87
C GLY A 256 14.62 -41.04 -21.04
N SER A 257 15.72 -40.50 -21.56
CA SER A 257 17.03 -40.48 -20.90
C SER A 257 17.29 -39.24 -20.04
N ASP A 258 16.42 -38.21 -20.10
CA ASP A 258 16.56 -37.01 -19.28
C ASP A 258 16.07 -37.26 -17.84
N CYS A 259 16.98 -37.74 -16.99
CA CYS A 259 16.76 -38.02 -15.59
C CYS A 259 17.71 -37.19 -14.71
N ARG A 260 17.27 -36.81 -13.51
CA ARG A 260 18.07 -36.11 -12.50
C ARG A 260 18.25 -36.98 -11.29
N VAL A 261 19.46 -36.97 -10.74
CA VAL A 261 19.84 -37.74 -9.56
C VAL A 261 19.99 -36.80 -8.37
N THR A 262 19.28 -37.10 -7.28
CA THR A 262 19.31 -36.34 -6.03
C THR A 262 19.80 -37.26 -4.93
N GLN A 263 20.93 -36.91 -4.32
CA GLN A 263 21.47 -37.63 -3.17
C GLN A 263 20.97 -36.95 -1.89
N VAL A 264 20.21 -37.68 -1.08
CA VAL A 264 19.65 -37.17 0.18
C VAL A 264 20.25 -37.94 1.34
N SER A 265 20.79 -37.23 2.33
CA SER A 265 21.28 -37.86 3.56
C SER A 265 20.12 -38.49 4.35
N ARG A 266 20.33 -39.69 4.90
CA ARG A 266 19.29 -40.40 5.67
C ARG A 266 18.81 -39.63 6.90
N GLY A 267 19.67 -38.76 7.44
CA GLY A 267 19.34 -37.85 8.54
C GLY A 267 18.20 -36.89 8.20
N ALA A 268 18.16 -36.38 6.96
CA ALA A 268 17.18 -35.41 6.47
C ALA A 268 15.83 -36.03 6.07
N LEU A 269 15.77 -37.36 5.93
CA LEU A 269 14.54 -38.08 5.60
C LEU A 269 13.79 -38.41 6.89
N PHE A 270 12.46 -38.32 6.84
CA PHE A 270 11.56 -38.75 7.93
C PHE A 270 11.46 -40.29 7.99
N LEU A 271 12.59 -40.96 8.20
CA LEU A 271 12.68 -42.41 8.32
C LEU A 271 12.45 -42.84 9.78
N PRO A 272 11.66 -43.90 10.02
CA PRO A 272 11.53 -44.53 11.34
C PRO A 272 12.90 -44.95 11.91
N ALA A 273 13.02 -44.93 13.24
CA ALA A 273 14.29 -45.19 13.93
C ALA A 273 14.94 -46.54 13.57
N TRP A 274 14.13 -47.59 13.34
CA TRP A 274 14.60 -48.92 12.93
C TRP A 274 15.20 -48.96 11.52
N VAL A 275 14.84 -48.00 10.65
CA VAL A 275 15.46 -47.84 9.33
C VAL A 275 16.78 -47.07 9.45
N ARG A 276 16.96 -46.21 10.46
CA ARG A 276 18.19 -45.42 10.64
C ARG A 276 19.42 -46.26 11.06
N GLN A 277 19.24 -47.50 11.52
CA GLN A 277 20.31 -48.38 12.03
C GLN A 277 21.14 -49.10 10.94
N ALA A 278 21.33 -48.49 9.77
CA ALA A 278 22.18 -49.03 8.72
C ALA A 278 23.64 -48.55 8.88
N GLY A 279 24.62 -49.37 8.47
CA GLY A 279 26.05 -49.10 8.65
C GLY A 279 26.58 -47.84 7.94
N PRO A 280 27.82 -47.42 8.24
CA PRO A 280 28.39 -46.10 7.86
C PRO A 280 28.46 -45.84 6.34
N ASP A 281 28.47 -46.88 5.51
CA ASP A 281 28.46 -46.73 4.04
C ASP A 281 27.07 -46.43 3.44
N GLN A 282 26.01 -46.46 4.26
CA GLN A 282 24.63 -46.27 3.80
C GLN A 282 24.08 -44.87 4.11
N ASP A 283 24.90 -43.90 4.54
CA ASP A 283 24.40 -42.61 5.06
C ASP A 283 23.68 -41.71 4.04
N ALA A 284 23.76 -42.02 2.75
CA ALA A 284 23.08 -41.30 1.68
C ALA A 284 22.20 -42.21 0.81
N MET A 285 21.02 -41.73 0.46
CA MET A 285 20.12 -42.39 -0.49
C MET A 285 20.01 -41.60 -1.79
N THR A 286 20.17 -42.32 -2.90
CA THR A 286 20.13 -41.76 -4.24
C THR A 286 18.75 -41.94 -4.85
N PHE A 287 18.06 -40.83 -5.10
CA PHE A 287 16.78 -40.80 -5.82
C PHE A 287 17.01 -40.35 -7.26
N VAL A 288 16.23 -40.90 -8.17
CA VAL A 288 16.24 -40.51 -9.58
C VAL A 288 14.86 -40.00 -9.94
N THR A 289 14.79 -38.82 -10.55
CA THR A 289 13.55 -38.20 -11.02
C THR A 289 13.64 -37.96 -12.52
N CYS A 290 12.67 -38.47 -13.29
CA CYS A 290 12.60 -38.23 -14.72
C CYS A 290 12.06 -36.81 -15.00
N SER A 291 12.78 -36.01 -15.77
CA SER A 291 12.37 -34.64 -16.11
C SER A 291 11.20 -34.60 -17.09
N GLY A 292 11.04 -35.62 -17.95
CA GLY A 292 9.95 -35.67 -18.93
C GLY A 292 8.58 -36.08 -18.36
N CYS A 293 8.54 -37.01 -17.40
CA CYS A 293 7.27 -37.54 -16.87
C CYS A 293 7.09 -37.40 -15.35
N GLY A 294 8.08 -36.84 -14.65
CA GLY A 294 8.05 -36.61 -13.20
C GLY A 294 8.16 -37.88 -12.34
N GLN A 295 8.36 -39.05 -12.93
CA GLN A 295 8.48 -40.30 -12.16
C GLN A 295 9.75 -40.26 -11.30
N GLN A 296 9.59 -40.51 -9.99
CA GLN A 296 10.70 -40.63 -9.04
C GLN A 296 10.83 -42.07 -8.54
N TRP A 297 12.07 -42.55 -8.39
CA TRP A 297 12.37 -43.87 -7.81
C TRP A 297 13.72 -43.88 -7.08
N TYR A 298 13.89 -44.83 -6.16
CA TYR A 298 15.13 -45.03 -5.42
C TYR A 298 16.10 -45.95 -6.17
N HIS A 299 17.39 -45.64 -6.13
CA HIS A 299 18.46 -46.46 -6.71
C HIS A 299 19.50 -46.86 -5.66
N SER A 300 19.46 -48.11 -5.20
CA SER A 300 20.25 -48.61 -4.06
C SER A 300 21.74 -48.89 -4.33
N GLY A 301 22.20 -48.73 -5.58
CA GLY A 301 23.56 -49.12 -5.99
C GLY A 301 24.40 -48.03 -6.63
N TRP A 302 24.02 -46.75 -6.48
CA TRP A 302 24.80 -45.65 -7.06
C TRP A 302 25.81 -45.14 -6.02
N VAL A 303 27.07 -45.54 -6.19
CA VAL A 303 28.22 -44.90 -5.54
C VAL A 303 28.73 -43.85 -6.53
N CYS A 304 28.68 -42.57 -6.17
CA CYS A 304 29.40 -41.54 -6.91
C CYS A 304 30.89 -41.82 -6.76
N LEU A 305 31.53 -42.29 -7.83
CA LEU A 305 32.98 -42.23 -8.01
C LEU A 305 33.39 -40.79 -8.29
#